data_AF-A0A6B9YX81-F1
#
_entry.id   AF-A0A6B9YX81-F1
#
_cell.length_a   1.000
_cell.length_b   1.000
_cell.length_c   1.000
_cell.angle_alpha   90.00
_cell.angle_beta   90.00
_cell.angle_gamma   90.00
#
_symmetry.space_group_name_H-M   'P 1'
#
loop_
_entity.id
_entity.type
_entity.pdbx_description
1 polymer ?
#
loop_
_entity_poly.entity_id
_entity_poly.type
_entity_poly.pdbx_seq_one_letter_code
_entity_poly.pdbx_strand_id
1 'polypeptide(L)'
;MKRFLLTCILTIVAVSFALADTIAINHFVIKENPFAKDEIAIIAVDTAGVIQENVSGLFTFTINGFTEELTFDKGTAFYRHKIEKSSFVYTRHENVNGTHAILYYVYRHDSRLTPVKISWIVLIGIPLALILLGYLFKRFIIIALIIFCIFLYFNHSNGLSIPTFFQSIIDGLKGVFS
;
A
#
# COMPACT_ATOMS: atom_id res chain seq x y z
N MET A 1 -59.60 -9.32 -29.16
CA MET A 1 -58.49 -8.38 -29.48
C MET A 1 -58.03 -7.59 -28.25
N LYS A 2 -58.89 -6.85 -27.54
CA LYS A 2 -58.49 -6.06 -26.34
C LYS A 2 -57.82 -6.87 -25.22
N ARG A 3 -58.27 -8.10 -24.95
CA ARG A 3 -57.67 -8.98 -23.93
C ARG A 3 -56.27 -9.47 -24.30
N PHE A 4 -56.03 -9.76 -25.57
CA PHE A 4 -54.70 -10.15 -26.07
C PHE A 4 -53.69 -9.00 -26.01
N LEU A 5 -54.13 -7.78 -26.35
CA LEU A 5 -53.31 -6.57 -26.23
C LEU A 5 -52.89 -6.32 -24.78
N LEU A 6 -53.83 -6.49 -23.84
CA LEU A 6 -53.55 -6.32 -22.40
C LEU A 6 -52.51 -7.34 -21.90
N THR A 7 -52.61 -8.61 -22.33
CA THR A 7 -51.66 -9.65 -21.95
C THR A 7 -50.26 -9.37 -22.49
N CYS A 8 -50.14 -8.90 -23.74
CA CYS A 8 -48.85 -8.51 -24.33
C CYS A 8 -48.22 -7.30 -23.60
N ILE A 9 -49.01 -6.33 -23.18
CA ILE A 9 -48.50 -5.18 -22.43
C ILE A 9 -48.00 -5.63 -21.05
N LEU A 10 -48.73 -6.51 -20.36
CA LEU A 10 -48.30 -7.04 -19.06
C LEU A 10 -47.01 -7.87 -19.14
N THR A 11 -46.81 -8.65 -20.20
CA THR A 11 -45.58 -9.43 -20.36
C THR A 11 -44.37 -8.56 -20.69
N ILE A 12 -44.53 -7.51 -21.49
CA ILE A 12 -43.45 -6.55 -21.79
C ILE A 12 -43.04 -5.78 -20.52
N VAL A 13 -44.02 -5.36 -19.71
CA VAL A 13 -43.75 -4.68 -18.44
C VAL A 13 -43.06 -5.62 -17.45
N ALA A 14 -43.46 -6.89 -17.36
CA ALA A 14 -42.82 -7.88 -16.48
C ALA A 14 -41.35 -8.18 -16.85
N VAL A 15 -41.03 -8.23 -18.14
CA VAL A 15 -39.65 -8.45 -18.63
C VAL A 15 -38.76 -7.23 -18.35
N SER A 16 -39.32 -6.03 -18.31
CA SER A 16 -38.56 -4.78 -18.06
C SER A 16 -38.02 -4.68 -16.62
N PHE A 17 -38.58 -5.43 -15.67
CA PHE A 17 -38.11 -5.47 -14.27
C PHE A 17 -37.14 -6.62 -13.97
N ALA A 18 -36.84 -7.47 -14.95
CA ALA A 18 -35.86 -8.54 -14.82
C ALA A 18 -34.46 -8.03 -15.22
N LEU A 19 -33.99 -6.96 -14.58
CA LEU A 19 -32.56 -6.67 -14.58
C LEU A 19 -31.91 -7.61 -13.57
N ALA A 20 -31.09 -8.53 -14.06
CA ALA A 20 -30.26 -9.36 -13.18
C ALA A 20 -29.27 -8.44 -12.48
N ASP A 21 -29.43 -8.27 -11.17
CA ASP A 21 -28.46 -7.56 -10.33
C ASP A 21 -27.15 -8.34 -10.39
N THR A 22 -26.19 -7.84 -11.15
CA THR A 22 -24.86 -8.43 -11.22
C THR A 22 -24.15 -8.14 -9.92
N ILE A 23 -24.00 -9.19 -9.10
CA ILE A 23 -23.20 -9.14 -7.87
C ILE A 23 -21.75 -8.83 -8.28
N ALA A 24 -21.28 -7.64 -7.92
CA ALA A 24 -19.95 -7.15 -8.26
C ALA A 24 -19.14 -6.85 -7.00
N ILE A 25 -17.91 -7.38 -6.93
CA ILE A 25 -17.00 -7.16 -5.80
C ILE A 25 -16.19 -5.89 -6.06
N ASN A 26 -16.62 -4.76 -5.51
CA ASN A 26 -15.92 -3.48 -5.71
C ASN A 26 -14.87 -3.20 -4.63
N HIS A 27 -15.04 -3.76 -3.43
CA HIS A 27 -14.07 -3.65 -2.36
C HIS A 27 -13.86 -5.02 -1.71
N PHE A 28 -12.61 -5.31 -1.39
CA PHE A 28 -12.24 -6.54 -0.72
C PHE A 28 -11.01 -6.32 0.16
N VAL A 29 -10.86 -7.19 1.16
CA VAL A 29 -9.74 -7.21 2.09
C VAL A 29 -9.15 -8.60 2.17
N ILE A 30 -7.87 -8.67 2.55
CA ILE A 30 -7.15 -9.92 2.75
C ILE A 30 -6.98 -10.13 4.25
N LYS A 31 -7.37 -11.30 4.74
CA LYS A 31 -7.18 -11.73 6.13
C LYS A 31 -6.53 -13.11 6.18
N GLU A 32 -6.08 -13.50 7.36
CA GLU A 32 -5.66 -14.88 7.62
C GLU A 32 -6.83 -15.85 7.41
N ASN A 33 -6.56 -17.05 6.90
CA ASN A 33 -7.55 -18.12 6.84
C ASN A 33 -7.72 -18.74 8.25
N PRO A 34 -8.89 -18.65 8.90
CA PRO A 34 -9.09 -19.23 10.22
C PRO A 34 -9.18 -20.78 10.19
N PHE A 35 -9.36 -21.38 9.01
CA PHE A 35 -9.58 -22.81 8.84
C PHE A 35 -8.34 -23.58 8.35
N ALA A 36 -7.29 -22.88 7.89
CA ALA A 36 -6.09 -23.50 7.36
C ALA A 36 -4.85 -22.65 7.62
N LYS A 37 -3.73 -23.32 7.93
CA LYS A 37 -2.44 -22.66 8.18
C LYS A 37 -1.82 -22.22 6.87
N ASP A 38 -1.09 -21.10 6.95
CA ASP A 38 -0.33 -20.52 5.84
C ASP A 38 -1.20 -20.16 4.61
N GLU A 39 -2.51 -20.00 4.79
CA GLU A 39 -3.46 -19.59 3.76
C GLU A 39 -4.11 -18.25 4.12
N ILE A 40 -4.61 -17.54 3.11
CA ILE A 40 -5.32 -16.27 3.30
C ILE A 40 -6.76 -16.39 2.81
N ALA A 41 -7.63 -15.57 3.39
CA ALA A 41 -8.99 -15.37 2.97
C ALA A 41 -9.12 -14.01 2.26
N ILE A 42 -9.88 -13.99 1.17
CA ILE A 42 -10.31 -12.77 0.48
C ILE A 42 -11.75 -12.53 0.86
N ILE A 43 -12.04 -11.35 1.39
CA ILE A 43 -13.35 -11.01 1.94
C ILE A 43 -13.88 -9.81 1.17
N ALA A 44 -15.02 -9.96 0.52
CA ALA A 44 -15.77 -8.88 -0.10
C ALA A 44 -16.38 -8.00 0.99
N VAL A 45 -16.14 -6.70 0.91
CA VAL A 45 -16.60 -5.72 1.90
C VAL A 45 -17.23 -4.52 1.23
N ASP A 46 -17.99 -3.74 1.98
CA ASP A 46 -18.43 -2.41 1.56
C ASP A 46 -17.37 -1.33 1.88
N THR A 47 -17.71 -0.06 1.65
CA THR A 47 -16.84 1.08 1.94
C THR A 47 -16.62 1.32 3.44
N ALA A 48 -17.48 0.80 4.31
CA ALA A 48 -17.33 0.82 5.76
C ALA A 48 -16.53 -0.39 6.29
N GLY A 49 -16.17 -1.34 5.42
CA GLY A 49 -15.45 -2.56 5.80
C GLY A 49 -16.35 -3.68 6.33
N VAL A 50 -17.67 -3.56 6.16
CA VAL A 50 -18.65 -4.59 6.52
C VAL A 50 -18.70 -5.65 5.44
N ILE A 51 -18.74 -6.93 5.83
CA ILE A 51 -18.76 -8.07 4.90
C ILE A 51 -20.03 -8.03 4.05
N GLN A 52 -19.88 -8.23 2.75
CA GLN A 52 -21.00 -8.34 1.81
C GLN A 52 -21.48 -9.79 1.71
N GLU A 53 -22.38 -10.20 2.59
CA GLU A 53 -22.89 -11.58 2.66
C GLU A 53 -23.70 -12.01 1.43
N ASN A 54 -24.16 -11.05 0.62
CA ASN A 54 -24.83 -11.32 -0.65
C ASN A 54 -23.87 -11.78 -1.76
N VAL A 55 -22.55 -11.70 -1.54
CA VAL A 55 -21.54 -12.14 -2.52
C VAL A 55 -21.30 -13.64 -2.38
N SER A 56 -21.90 -14.43 -3.28
CA SER A 56 -21.67 -15.87 -3.39
C SER A 56 -21.54 -16.28 -4.85
N GLY A 57 -20.60 -17.18 -5.15
CA GLY A 57 -20.33 -17.67 -6.50
C GLY A 57 -18.85 -17.73 -6.84
N LEU A 58 -18.55 -17.99 -8.12
CA LEU A 58 -17.18 -18.01 -8.63
C LEU A 58 -16.78 -16.64 -9.15
N PHE A 59 -15.63 -16.15 -8.69
CA PHE A 59 -15.06 -14.89 -9.13
C PHE A 59 -13.59 -15.07 -9.49
N THR A 60 -13.20 -14.50 -10.63
CA THR A 60 -11.81 -14.54 -11.08
C THR A 60 -11.01 -13.40 -10.45
N PHE A 61 -9.86 -13.75 -9.86
CA PHE A 61 -8.90 -12.83 -9.29
C PHE A 61 -7.53 -13.05 -9.93
N THR A 62 -6.72 -11.99 -10.03
CA THR A 62 -5.29 -12.13 -10.31
C THR A 62 -4.51 -11.90 -9.02
N ILE A 63 -3.79 -12.90 -8.55
CA ILE A 63 -2.97 -12.84 -7.33
C ILE A 63 -1.50 -13.01 -7.73
N ASN A 64 -0.68 -12.00 -7.48
CA ASN A 64 0.75 -11.96 -7.86
C ASN A 64 1.03 -12.32 -9.33
N GLY A 65 0.09 -12.00 -10.22
CA GLY A 65 0.19 -12.28 -11.66
C GLY A 65 -0.43 -13.60 -12.12
N PHE A 66 -0.86 -14.46 -11.19
CA PHE A 66 -1.57 -15.70 -11.49
C PHE A 66 -3.07 -15.49 -11.46
N THR A 67 -3.78 -16.00 -12.46
CA THR A 67 -5.24 -15.96 -12.51
C THR A 67 -5.81 -17.14 -11.74
N GLU A 68 -6.71 -16.85 -10.80
CA GLU A 68 -7.27 -17.78 -9.83
C GLU A 68 -8.78 -17.63 -9.79
N GLU A 69 -9.49 -18.74 -9.86
CA GLU A 69 -10.95 -18.75 -9.65
C GLU A 69 -11.24 -19.03 -8.18
N LEU A 70 -11.88 -18.07 -7.52
CA LEU A 70 -12.18 -18.14 -6.10
C LEU A 70 -13.68 -18.33 -5.90
N THR A 71 -14.03 -19.35 -5.12
CA THR A 71 -15.41 -19.58 -4.71
C THR A 71 -15.71 -18.76 -3.47
N PHE A 72 -16.54 -17.73 -3.62
CA PHE A 72 -17.09 -16.94 -2.52
C PHE A 72 -18.32 -17.62 -1.95
N ASP A 73 -18.34 -17.75 -0.63
CA ASP A 73 -19.51 -18.09 0.17
C ASP A 73 -19.74 -16.98 1.20
N LYS A 74 -20.88 -16.30 1.10
CA LYS A 74 -21.28 -15.20 1.99
C LYS A 74 -20.18 -14.14 2.16
N GLY A 75 -19.61 -13.71 1.05
CA GLY A 75 -18.58 -12.68 1.01
C GLY A 75 -17.17 -13.14 1.35
N THR A 76 -16.93 -14.43 1.59
CA THR A 76 -15.59 -14.95 1.89
C THR A 76 -15.17 -16.02 0.90
N ALA A 77 -13.94 -15.91 0.37
CA ALA A 77 -13.28 -16.95 -0.39
C ALA A 77 -11.90 -17.26 0.20
N PHE A 78 -11.45 -18.51 0.04
CA PHE A 78 -10.15 -18.96 0.54
C PHE A 78 -9.16 -19.14 -0.61
N TYR A 79 -8.02 -18.48 -0.50
CA TYR A 79 -6.90 -18.71 -1.40
C TYR A 79 -6.01 -19.81 -0.82
N ARG A 80 -6.01 -20.97 -1.48
CA ARG A 80 -5.42 -22.22 -0.97
C ARG A 80 -3.93 -22.39 -1.25
N HIS A 81 -3.28 -21.41 -1.87
CA HIS A 81 -1.83 -21.47 -2.06
C HIS A 81 -1.12 -21.07 -0.78
N LYS A 82 -0.22 -21.94 -0.33
CA LYS A 82 0.51 -21.74 0.92
C LYS A 82 1.52 -20.61 0.80
N ILE A 83 1.51 -19.70 1.77
CA ILE A 83 2.48 -18.62 1.92
C ILE A 83 3.57 -19.07 2.87
N GLU A 84 4.63 -19.67 2.31
CA GLU A 84 5.75 -20.20 3.10
C GLU A 84 6.67 -19.13 3.69
N LYS A 85 6.59 -17.89 3.22
CA LYS A 85 7.43 -16.79 3.72
C LYS A 85 6.71 -15.47 3.64
N SER A 86 7.11 -14.53 4.49
CA SER A 86 6.61 -13.17 4.43
C SER A 86 6.80 -12.60 3.03
N SER A 87 5.72 -12.14 2.42
CA SER A 87 5.70 -11.80 1.00
C SER A 87 4.64 -10.76 0.68
N PHE A 88 4.83 -10.09 -0.46
CA PHE A 88 3.81 -9.22 -1.01
C PHE A 88 2.72 -10.07 -1.68
N VAL A 89 1.48 -9.69 -1.43
CA VAL A 89 0.29 -10.23 -2.08
C VAL A 89 -0.40 -9.07 -2.77
N TYR A 90 -0.19 -8.98 -4.08
CA TYR A 90 -0.89 -8.06 -4.96
C TYR A 90 -2.08 -8.79 -5.55
N THR A 91 -3.28 -8.34 -5.18
CA THR A 91 -4.54 -8.95 -5.62
C THR A 91 -5.31 -7.96 -6.46
N ARG A 92 -5.80 -8.41 -7.61
CA ARG A 92 -6.61 -7.65 -8.55
C ARG A 92 -7.88 -8.43 -8.88
N HIS A 93 -8.99 -7.72 -8.97
CA HIS A 93 -10.25 -8.21 -9.49
C HIS A 93 -10.75 -7.25 -10.55
N GLU A 94 -11.28 -7.80 -11.63
CA GLU A 94 -11.86 -7.04 -12.73
C GLU A 94 -13.32 -7.44 -12.87
N ASN A 95 -14.20 -6.45 -12.93
CA ASN A 95 -15.63 -6.63 -13.10
C ASN A 95 -16.19 -5.53 -14.01
N VAL A 96 -17.51 -5.52 -14.20
CA VAL A 96 -18.19 -4.52 -15.04
C VAL A 96 -18.05 -3.07 -14.55
N ASN A 97 -17.76 -2.85 -13.27
CA ASN A 97 -17.56 -1.53 -12.67
C ASN A 97 -16.12 -1.04 -12.75
N GLY A 98 -15.17 -1.92 -13.11
CA GLY A 98 -13.77 -1.57 -13.33
C GLY A 98 -12.78 -2.55 -12.69
N THR A 99 -11.56 -2.06 -12.51
CA THR A 99 -10.44 -2.83 -11.94
C THR A 99 -10.20 -2.41 -10.50
N HIS A 100 -10.28 -3.36 -9.58
CA HIS A 100 -10.05 -3.17 -8.16
C HIS A 100 -8.80 -3.92 -7.73
N ALA A 101 -7.79 -3.20 -7.24
CA ALA A 101 -6.51 -3.78 -6.84
C ALA A 101 -6.11 -3.35 -5.43
N ILE A 102 -5.47 -4.27 -4.70
CA ILE A 102 -4.93 -3.99 -3.38
C ILE A 102 -3.59 -4.72 -3.20
N LEU A 103 -2.70 -4.08 -2.46
CA LEU A 103 -1.40 -4.63 -2.11
C LEU A 103 -1.34 -4.85 -0.60
N TYR A 104 -1.01 -6.07 -0.20
CA TYR A 104 -0.68 -6.41 1.17
C TYR A 104 0.74 -6.90 1.26
N TYR A 105 1.39 -6.64 2.40
CA TYR A 105 2.52 -7.42 2.85
C TYR A 105 2.01 -8.41 3.89
N VAL A 106 2.06 -9.69 3.58
CA VAL A 106 1.65 -10.75 4.50
C VAL A 106 2.87 -11.12 5.32
N TYR A 107 2.86 -10.75 6.60
CA TYR A 107 3.91 -11.08 7.55
C TYR A 107 3.65 -12.47 8.14
N ARG A 108 4.53 -13.41 7.86
CA ARG A 108 4.51 -14.76 8.45
C ARG A 108 5.28 -14.75 9.75
N HIS A 109 4.65 -15.24 10.81
CA HIS A 109 5.29 -15.46 12.10
C HIS A 109 4.74 -16.74 12.70
N ASP A 110 5.64 -17.64 13.10
CA ASP A 110 5.32 -19.00 13.54
C ASP A 110 4.43 -19.74 12.55
N SER A 111 3.13 -19.86 12.86
CA SER A 111 2.08 -20.49 12.06
C SER A 111 0.92 -19.54 11.75
N ARG A 112 1.15 -18.23 11.88
CA ARG A 112 0.16 -17.19 11.64
C ARG A 112 0.57 -16.25 10.52
N LEU A 113 -0.44 -15.77 9.82
CA LEU A 113 -0.28 -14.76 8.79
C LEU A 113 -0.91 -13.46 9.24
N THR A 114 -0.17 -12.36 9.17
CA THR A 114 -0.68 -11.02 9.44
C THR A 114 -0.59 -10.19 8.17
N PRO A 115 -1.69 -10.09 7.39
CA PRO A 115 -1.77 -9.20 6.25
C PRO A 115 -1.77 -7.74 6.70
N VAL A 116 -0.78 -6.97 6.22
CA VAL A 116 -0.69 -5.53 6.42
C VAL A 116 -0.96 -4.83 5.09
N LYS A 117 -2.04 -4.04 5.02
CA LYS A 117 -2.39 -3.28 3.81
C LYS A 117 -1.32 -2.22 3.54
N ILE A 118 -0.83 -2.16 2.31
CA ILE A 118 0.12 -1.14 1.89
C ILE A 118 -0.58 -0.14 0.99
N SER A 119 -0.45 1.14 1.34
CA SER A 119 -0.91 2.23 0.49
C SER A 119 0.09 2.49 -0.64
N TRP A 120 -0.41 2.69 -1.85
CA TRP A 120 0.36 3.12 -3.01
C TRP A 120 1.14 4.42 -2.75
N ILE A 121 0.61 5.29 -1.88
CA ILE A 121 1.27 6.54 -1.46
C ILE A 121 2.61 6.23 -0.78
N VAL A 122 2.70 5.16 0.00
CA VAL A 122 3.96 4.76 0.67
C VAL A 122 4.98 4.25 -0.35
N LEU A 123 4.52 3.48 -1.35
CA LEU A 123 5.39 2.96 -2.42
C LEU A 123 6.07 4.09 -3.20
N ILE A 124 5.36 5.19 -3.44
CA ILE A 124 5.91 6.36 -4.16
C ILE A 124 6.65 7.29 -3.20
N GLY A 125 6.12 7.47 -2.00
CA GLY A 125 6.63 8.41 -1.01
C GLY A 125 8.03 8.08 -0.52
N ILE A 126 8.36 6.79 -0.30
CA ILE A 126 9.69 6.39 0.16
C ILE A 126 10.78 6.76 -0.88
N PRO A 127 10.70 6.35 -2.16
CA PRO A 127 11.65 6.79 -3.19
C PRO A 127 11.75 8.31 -3.31
N LEU A 128 10.62 9.02 -3.29
CA LEU A 128 10.60 10.48 -3.43
C LEU A 128 11.30 11.17 -2.25
N ALA A 129 11.05 10.67 -1.03
CA ALA A 129 11.68 11.16 0.19
C ALA A 129 13.20 10.92 0.18
N LEU A 130 13.66 9.77 -0.32
CA LEU A 130 15.08 9.49 -0.47
C LEU A 130 15.75 10.45 -1.46
N ILE A 131 15.11 10.74 -2.59
CA ILE A 131 15.61 11.73 -3.57
C ILE A 131 15.66 13.12 -2.94
N LEU A 132 14.61 13.53 -2.23
CA LEU A 132 14.56 14.82 -1.54
C LEU A 132 15.65 14.92 -0.48
N LEU A 133 15.86 13.87 0.31
CA LEU A 133 16.90 13.83 1.33
C LEU A 133 18.28 13.98 0.70
N GLY A 134 18.57 13.21 -0.36
CA GLY A 134 19.83 13.34 -1.11
C GLY A 134 20.05 14.75 -1.69
N TYR A 135 18.97 15.37 -2.18
CA TYR A 135 19.02 16.74 -2.70
C TYR A 135 19.32 17.79 -1.60
N LEU A 136 18.68 17.66 -0.44
CA LEU A 136 18.92 18.54 0.70
C LEU A 136 20.37 18.44 1.18
N PHE A 137 20.91 17.22 1.31
CA PHE A 137 22.31 16.99 1.68
C PHE A 137 23.28 17.73 0.76
N LYS A 138 23.08 17.70 -0.56
CA LYS A 138 23.92 18.44 -1.51
C LYS A 138 23.96 19.94 -1.22
N ARG A 139 22.81 20.55 -0.93
CA ARG A 139 22.73 21.99 -0.60
C ARG A 139 23.40 22.30 0.74
N PHE A 140 23.22 21.45 1.76
CA PHE A 140 23.86 21.63 3.06
C PHE A 140 25.39 21.58 2.97
N ILE A 141 25.95 20.68 2.15
CA ILE A 141 27.42 20.59 1.95
C ILE A 141 27.95 21.90 1.35
N ILE A 142 27.27 22.47 0.36
CA ILE A 142 27.69 23.73 -0.27
C ILE A 142 27.64 24.89 0.73
N ILE A 143 26.54 25.01 1.49
CA ILE A 143 26.38 26.06 2.51
C ILE A 143 27.47 25.91 3.59
N ALA A 144 27.73 24.70 4.07
CA ALA A 144 28.77 24.43 5.06
C ALA A 144 30.16 24.82 4.54
N LEU A 145 30.47 24.52 3.27
CA LEU A 145 31.73 24.91 2.65
C LEU A 145 31.88 26.44 2.59
N ILE A 146 30.84 27.17 2.19
CA ILE A 146 30.86 28.64 2.12
C ILE A 146 31.08 29.23 3.51
N ILE A 147 30.32 28.79 4.52
CA ILE A 147 30.47 29.25 5.90
C ILE A 147 31.89 28.93 6.41
N PHE A 148 32.40 27.73 6.11
CA PHE A 148 33.76 27.33 6.50
C PHE A 148 34.83 28.22 5.87
N CYS A 149 34.71 28.56 4.58
CA CYS A 149 35.62 29.48 3.92
C CYS A 149 35.58 30.88 4.53
N ILE A 150 34.38 31.42 4.80
CA ILE A 150 34.20 32.72 5.47
C ILE A 150 34.84 32.69 6.86
N PHE A 151 34.62 31.61 7.61
CA PHE A 151 35.17 31.43 8.95
C PHE A 151 36.70 31.38 8.92
N LEU A 152 37.31 30.62 8.00
CA LEU A 152 38.77 30.58 7.84
C LEU A 152 39.33 31.95 7.46
N TYR A 153 38.69 32.63 6.51
CA TYR A 153 39.11 33.96 6.09
C TYR A 153 39.07 34.95 7.26
N PHE A 154 37.97 34.97 8.02
CA PHE A 154 37.81 35.84 9.18
C PHE A 154 38.88 35.58 10.25
N ASN A 155 39.18 34.31 10.56
CA ASN A 155 40.23 33.99 11.54
C ASN A 155 41.60 34.45 11.03
N HIS A 156 41.90 34.18 9.76
CA HIS A 156 43.18 34.58 9.16
C HIS A 156 43.34 36.10 9.10
N SER A 157 42.30 36.84 8.69
CA SER A 157 42.33 38.30 8.60
C SER A 157 42.47 38.99 9.95
N ASN A 158 42.01 38.34 11.03
CA ASN A 158 42.13 38.86 12.40
C ASN A 158 43.39 38.37 13.13
N GLY A 159 44.41 37.93 12.37
CA GLY A 159 45.74 37.61 12.91
C GLY A 159 45.89 36.19 13.46
N LEU A 160 44.87 35.34 13.33
CA LEU A 160 44.95 33.94 13.74
C LEU A 160 45.30 33.06 12.53
N SER A 161 46.58 32.74 12.39
CA SER A 161 47.06 31.80 11.38
C SER A 161 46.47 30.39 11.58
N ILE A 162 46.41 29.58 10.52
CA ILE A 162 45.88 28.21 10.56
C ILE A 162 46.54 27.36 11.67
N PRO A 163 47.88 27.35 11.85
CA PRO A 163 48.52 26.59 12.93
C PRO A 163 48.10 27.07 14.32
N THR A 164 48.06 28.39 14.54
CA THR A 164 47.67 28.98 15.83
C THR A 164 46.19 28.76 16.15
N PHE A 165 45.33 28.64 15.13
CA PHE A 165 43.93 28.29 15.30
C PHE A 165 43.74 26.88 15.85
N PHE A 166 44.40 25.87 15.26
CA PHE A 166 44.33 24.51 15.81
C PHE A 166 44.98 24.40 17.19
N GLN A 167 46.07 25.13 17.41
CA GLN A 167 46.71 25.20 18.73
C GLN A 167 45.75 25.78 19.79
N SER A 168 45.00 26.84 19.47
CA SER A 168 44.03 27.43 20.41
C SER A 168 42.87 26.49 20.73
N ILE A 169 42.41 25.69 19.77
CA ILE A 169 41.41 24.64 20.01
C ILE A 169 41.96 23.59 20.99
N ILE A 170 43.18 23.12 20.78
CA ILE A 170 43.82 22.11 21.62
C ILE A 170 44.03 22.65 23.05
N ASP A 171 44.52 23.88 23.18
CA ASP A 171 44.77 24.51 24.46
C ASP A 171 43.45 24.82 25.20
N GLY A 172 42.41 25.22 24.48
CA GLY A 172 41.06 25.38 25.01
C GLY A 172 40.45 24.06 25.50
N LEU A 173 40.61 22.97 24.74
CA LEU A 173 40.19 21.63 25.16
C LEU A 173 40.93 21.20 26.45
N LYS A 174 42.25 21.37 26.50
CA LYS A 174 43.05 21.03 27.69
C LYS A 174 42.59 21.79 28.94
N GLY A 175 42.21 23.06 28.81
CA GLY A 175 41.69 23.87 29.91
C GLY A 175 40.32 23.41 30.44
N VAL A 176 39.54 22.68 29.65
CA VAL A 176 38.24 22.11 30.08
C VAL A 176 38.40 20.76 30.78
N PHE A 177 39.47 20.02 30.47
CA PHE A 177 39.76 18.69 31.03
C PHE A 177 40.86 18.68 32.10
N SER A 178 41.29 19.85 32.55
CA SER A 178 42.29 20.03 33.63
C SER A 178 41.64 20.63 34.87
#